data_AF-A0A6I4TGJ3-F1
#
_entry.id   AF-A0A6I4TGJ3-F1
#
_cell.length_a   1.000
_cell.length_b   1.000
_cell.length_c   1.000
_cell.angle_alpha   90.00
_cell.angle_beta   90.00
_cell.angle_gamma   90.00
#
_symmetry.space_group_name_H-M   'P 1'
#
loop_
_entity.id
_entity.type
_entity.pdbx_description
1 polymer ?
#
loop_
_entity_poly.entity_id
_entity_poly.type
_entity_poly.pdbx_seq_one_letter_code
_entity_poly.pdbx_strand_id
1 'polypeptide(L)'
;MTGTHGYYDQTVGQVICKSGRTTGFTCGKITHGWYTYRNAKGWIQVGDSNQDIIGFPGDSGAAVFTDSTYDYKVKAAGILSAVNTITVTNPDGTTKKRPCLPEDKTKGTVTDCYFIHMPIDYVDDHQFVRIKTGS
;
A
#
# COMPACT_ATOMS: atom_id res chain seq x y z
N MET A 1 10.68 13.43 15.91
CA MET A 1 10.86 12.40 14.88
C MET A 1 10.99 13.12 13.55
N THR A 2 12.15 13.04 12.91
CA THR A 2 12.45 13.67 11.61
C THR A 2 12.24 12.63 10.52
N GLY A 3 11.08 12.66 9.88
CA GLY A 3 10.73 11.83 8.74
C GLY A 3 9.94 12.65 7.74
N THR A 4 10.15 12.39 6.45
CA THR A 4 9.44 13.06 5.35
C THR A 4 7.93 12.94 5.57
N HIS A 5 7.26 14.07 5.82
CA HIS A 5 5.82 14.13 5.99
C HIS A 5 5.15 13.72 4.66
N GLY A 6 4.32 12.68 4.67
CA GLY A 6 3.34 12.45 3.61
C GLY A 6 2.12 13.36 3.77
N TYR A 7 1.16 13.23 2.87
CA TYR A 7 -0.12 13.96 2.93
C TYR A 7 -0.89 13.63 4.23
N TYR A 8 -1.42 14.67 4.91
CA TYR A 8 -2.13 14.68 6.21
C TYR A 8 -1.70 13.58 7.20
N ASP A 9 -0.60 13.85 7.91
CA ASP A 9 -0.11 13.06 9.05
C ASP A 9 0.31 11.61 8.76
N GLN A 10 0.30 11.19 7.49
CA GLN A 10 0.87 9.91 7.07
C GLN A 10 2.39 9.99 7.07
N THR A 11 3.01 9.44 8.11
CA THR A 11 4.45 9.55 8.35
C THR A 11 5.17 8.24 8.11
N VAL A 12 6.40 8.31 7.57
CA VAL A 12 7.25 7.13 7.41
C VAL A 12 7.41 6.40 8.75
N GLY A 13 7.20 5.08 8.75
CA GLY A 13 7.21 4.22 9.93
C GLY A 13 5.82 3.97 10.54
N GLN A 14 4.81 4.76 10.20
CA GLN A 14 3.44 4.54 10.64
C GLN A 14 2.87 3.26 10.05
N VAL A 15 2.13 2.51 10.87
CA VAL A 15 1.44 1.28 10.43
C VAL A 15 0.17 1.65 9.67
N ILE A 16 0.07 1.13 8.45
CA ILE A 16 -1.06 1.30 7.54
C ILE A 16 -1.54 -0.08 7.10
N CYS A 17 -2.85 -0.26 7.12
CA CYS A 17 -3.52 -1.49 6.73
C CYS A 17 -4.42 -1.26 5.51
N LYS A 18 -4.69 -2.34 4.77
CA LYS A 18 -5.64 -2.35 3.66
C LYS A 18 -6.56 -3.56 3.76
N SER A 19 -7.78 -3.41 3.24
CA SER A 19 -8.74 -4.52 3.10
C SER A 19 -9.15 -4.70 1.65
N GLY A 20 -8.62 -5.75 1.02
CA GLY A 20 -8.80 -6.06 -0.40
C GLY A 20 -9.43 -7.43 -0.65
N ARG A 21 -10.01 -7.61 -1.83
CA ARG A 21 -10.73 -8.83 -2.19
C ARG A 21 -9.84 -10.08 -2.25
N THR A 22 -8.63 -9.92 -2.76
CA THR A 22 -7.75 -11.05 -3.08
C THR A 22 -6.91 -11.48 -1.89
N THR A 23 -6.37 -10.51 -1.17
CA THR A 23 -5.45 -10.79 -0.05
C THR A 23 -6.05 -10.47 1.32
N GLY A 24 -7.33 -10.07 1.36
CA GLY A 24 -8.02 -9.75 2.61
C GLY A 24 -7.39 -8.56 3.33
N PHE A 25 -7.18 -8.71 4.63
CA PHE A 25 -6.60 -7.71 5.51
C PHE A 25 -5.08 -7.89 5.60
N THR A 26 -4.31 -6.87 5.21
CA THR A 26 -2.85 -6.87 5.33
C THR A 26 -2.38 -5.50 5.81
N CYS A 27 -1.23 -5.46 6.47
CA CYS A 27 -0.64 -4.23 6.97
C CYS A 27 0.84 -4.13 6.63
N GLY A 28 1.37 -2.92 6.71
CA GLY A 28 2.79 -2.66 6.62
C GLY A 28 3.08 -1.29 7.23
N LYS A 29 4.30 -0.82 7.02
CA LYS A 29 4.69 0.55 7.40
C LYS A 29 4.82 1.41 6.17
N ILE A 30 4.50 2.69 6.32
CA ILE A 30 4.84 3.68 5.29
C ILE A 30 6.36 3.69 5.15
N THR A 31 6.84 3.30 3.97
CA THR A 31 8.26 3.31 3.61
C THR A 31 8.62 4.55 2.79
N HIS A 32 7.64 5.18 2.14
CA HIS A 32 7.84 6.42 1.38
C HIS A 32 6.56 7.28 1.33
N GLY A 33 6.60 8.47 1.92
CA GLY A 33 5.45 9.39 2.01
C GLY A 33 5.22 10.32 0.79
N TRP A 34 6.12 10.34 -0.19
CA TRP A 34 6.02 11.17 -1.39
C TRP A 34 6.43 10.42 -2.67
N TYR A 35 5.95 9.19 -2.81
CA TYR A 35 6.37 8.27 -3.86
C TYR A 35 5.91 8.74 -5.25
N THR A 36 6.73 8.48 -6.27
CA THR A 36 6.38 8.77 -7.66
C THR A 36 5.85 7.51 -8.33
N TYR A 37 4.58 7.54 -8.74
CA TYR A 37 3.95 6.43 -9.45
C TYR A 37 3.25 6.92 -10.70
N ARG A 38 3.49 6.24 -11.84
CA ARG A 38 2.98 6.64 -13.17
C ARG A 38 3.22 8.11 -13.51
N ASN A 39 4.44 8.60 -13.28
CA ASN A 39 4.87 9.99 -13.50
C ASN A 39 4.14 11.05 -12.66
N ALA A 40 3.37 10.66 -11.64
CA ALA A 40 2.75 11.56 -10.68
C ALA A 40 3.40 11.39 -9.29
N LYS A 41 3.63 12.51 -8.59
CA LYS A 41 4.10 12.53 -7.19
C LYS A 41 2.92 12.52 -6.22
N GLY A 42 3.21 12.34 -4.93
CA GLY A 42 2.20 12.40 -3.85
C GLY A 42 1.56 11.06 -3.50
N TRP A 43 2.07 9.95 -4.05
CA TRP A 43 1.64 8.62 -3.65
C TRP A 43 2.30 8.19 -2.35
N ILE A 44 1.66 7.26 -1.64
CA ILE A 44 2.23 6.66 -0.43
C ILE A 44 2.60 5.21 -0.71
N GLN A 45 3.85 4.85 -0.43
CA GLN A 45 4.32 3.47 -0.49
C GLN A 45 4.31 2.86 0.91
N VAL A 46 3.71 1.67 1.03
CA VAL A 46 3.65 0.88 2.25
C VAL A 46 4.33 -0.47 2.01
N GLY A 47 5.35 -0.76 2.80
CA GLY A 47 6.15 -1.98 2.75
C GLY A 47 6.40 -2.52 4.16
N ASP A 48 7.54 -3.18 4.38
CA ASP A 48 7.94 -3.71 5.71
C ASP A 48 6.80 -4.47 6.43
N SER A 49 6.11 -5.32 5.68
CA SER A 49 5.00 -6.14 6.17
C SER A 49 5.53 -7.44 6.81
N ASN A 50 4.86 -7.88 7.87
CA ASN A 50 5.07 -9.21 8.45
C ASN A 50 4.17 -10.28 7.82
N GLN A 51 3.27 -9.91 6.92
CA GLN A 51 2.45 -10.84 6.16
C GLN A 51 3.18 -11.28 4.88
N ASP A 52 3.05 -12.56 4.52
CA ASP A 52 3.70 -13.13 3.34
C ASP A 52 3.29 -12.44 2.04
N ILE A 53 2.04 -12.01 1.94
CA ILE A 53 1.51 -11.32 0.75
C ILE A 53 0.88 -10.01 1.21
N ILE A 54 1.58 -8.90 0.98
CA ILE A 54 1.08 -7.57 1.35
C ILE A 54 -0.05 -7.09 0.42
N GLY A 55 -0.10 -7.57 -0.83
CA GLY A 55 -1.14 -7.23 -1.80
C GLY A 55 -0.97 -7.98 -3.12
N PHE A 56 -2.05 -8.10 -3.90
CA PHE A 56 -2.03 -8.74 -5.21
C PHE A 56 -3.08 -8.13 -6.17
N PRO A 57 -2.93 -8.23 -7.51
CA PRO A 57 -3.96 -7.78 -8.43
C PRO A 57 -5.34 -8.35 -8.08
N GLY A 58 -6.35 -7.48 -8.14
CA GLY A 58 -7.69 -7.73 -7.61
C GLY A 58 -7.97 -7.00 -6.29
N ASP A 59 -6.95 -6.51 -5.59
CA ASP A 59 -7.13 -5.62 -4.43
C ASP A 59 -7.30 -4.14 -4.82
N SER A 60 -7.11 -3.77 -6.10
CA SER A 60 -7.22 -2.37 -6.55
C SER A 60 -8.55 -1.73 -6.13
N GLY A 61 -8.51 -0.51 -5.61
CA GLY A 61 -9.68 0.17 -5.05
C GLY A 61 -9.96 -0.16 -3.59
N ALA A 62 -9.19 -1.07 -2.97
CA ALA A 62 -9.32 -1.41 -1.55
C ALA A 62 -9.17 -0.17 -0.65
N ALA A 63 -9.95 -0.15 0.43
CA ALA A 63 -9.79 0.84 1.49
C ALA A 63 -8.45 0.64 2.20
N VAL A 64 -7.74 1.75 2.41
CA VAL A 64 -6.50 1.83 3.17
C VAL A 64 -6.74 2.72 4.38
N PHE A 65 -6.27 2.32 5.56
CA PHE A 65 -6.57 2.95 6.83
C PHE A 65 -5.46 2.77 7.86
N THR A 66 -5.44 3.63 8.87
CA THR A 66 -4.49 3.53 9.98
C THR A 66 -4.83 2.36 10.90
N ASP A 67 -3.80 1.73 11.45
CA ASP A 67 -4.01 0.78 12.55
C ASP A 67 -4.40 1.54 13.83
N SER A 68 -5.49 1.10 14.47
CA SER A 68 -5.94 1.60 15.77
C SER A 68 -4.88 1.53 16.87
N THR A 69 -3.94 0.59 16.75
CA THR A 69 -2.86 0.40 17.72
C THR A 69 -1.88 1.57 17.74
N TYR A 70 -1.83 2.37 16.67
CA TYR A 70 -0.90 3.49 16.54
C TYR A 70 -1.48 4.83 17.04
N ASP A 71 -2.77 5.08 16.88
CA ASP A 71 -3.40 6.39 17.17
C ASP A 71 -4.77 6.29 17.89
N TYR A 72 -5.07 5.13 18.50
CA TYR A 72 -6.34 4.80 19.17
C TYR A 72 -7.62 4.97 18.32
N LYS A 73 -7.48 5.38 17.05
CA LYS A 73 -8.54 5.63 16.09
C LYS A 73 -8.12 5.11 14.72
N VAL A 74 -9.03 4.37 14.08
CA VAL A 74 -8.89 4.01 12.67
C VAL A 74 -9.31 5.22 11.85
N LYS A 75 -8.41 5.71 11.01
CA LYS A 75 -8.65 6.81 10.07
C LYS A 75 -8.52 6.27 8.66
N ALA A 76 -9.39 6.70 7.77
CA ALA A 76 -9.21 6.45 6.34
C ALA A 76 -7.92 7.12 5.88
N ALA A 77 -7.06 6.38 5.20
CA ALA A 77 -5.74 6.82 4.77
C ALA A 77 -5.64 6.90 3.24
N GLY A 78 -6.43 6.10 2.52
CA GLY A 78 -6.40 6.14 1.06
C GLY A 78 -7.12 5.01 0.35
N ILE A 79 -6.83 4.92 -0.95
CA ILE A 79 -7.36 3.90 -1.85
C ILE A 79 -6.19 3.18 -2.52
N LEU A 80 -6.16 1.85 -2.40
CA LEU A 80 -5.11 1.02 -2.98
C LEU A 80 -5.10 1.17 -4.50
N SER A 81 -3.93 1.48 -5.06
CA SER A 81 -3.80 1.81 -6.48
C SER A 81 -2.81 0.93 -7.23
N ALA A 82 -1.82 0.39 -6.53
CA ALA A 82 -0.90 -0.58 -7.10
C ALA A 82 -0.30 -1.49 -6.04
N VAL A 83 0.24 -2.61 -6.50
CA VAL A 83 0.96 -3.58 -5.68
C VAL A 83 2.21 -4.03 -6.43
N ASN A 84 3.26 -4.35 -5.69
CA ASN A 84 4.40 -5.09 -6.20
C ASN A 84 3.96 -6.50 -6.61
N THR A 85 4.36 -6.94 -7.80
CA THR A 85 4.25 -8.34 -8.23
C THR A 85 5.55 -8.81 -8.87
N ILE A 86 5.85 -10.10 -8.75
CA ILE A 86 6.97 -10.73 -9.47
C ILE A 86 6.44 -11.34 -10.77
N THR A 87 7.16 -11.09 -11.86
CA THR A 87 6.93 -11.77 -13.15
C THR A 87 7.80 -13.02 -13.20
N VAL A 88 7.18 -14.18 -13.41
CA VAL A 88 7.86 -15.46 -13.57
C VAL A 88 7.69 -15.94 -14.99
N THR A 89 8.75 -16.43 -15.61
CA THR A 89 8.71 -17.07 -16.92
C THR A 89 8.53 -18.57 -16.74
N ASN A 90 7.49 -19.12 -17.34
CA ASN A 90 7.21 -20.55 -17.38
C ASN A 90 8.17 -21.26 -18.36
N PRO A 91 8.33 -22.59 -18.25
CA PRO A 91 9.15 -23.37 -19.19
C PRO A 91 8.72 -23.27 -20.66
N ASP A 92 7.45 -22.94 -20.91
CA ASP A 92 6.89 -22.73 -22.25
C ASP A 92 7.14 -21.31 -22.81
N GLY A 93 7.90 -20.47 -22.10
CA GLY A 93 8.22 -19.10 -22.48
C GLY A 93 7.13 -18.06 -22.14
N THR A 94 5.98 -18.47 -21.62
CA THR A 94 4.93 -17.55 -21.17
C THR A 94 5.31 -16.89 -19.84
N THR A 95 4.80 -15.68 -19.57
CA THR A 95 5.03 -15.01 -18.29
C THR A 95 3.76 -14.93 -17.47
N LYS A 96 3.89 -15.12 -16.16
CA LYS A 96 2.79 -14.99 -15.19
C LYS A 96 3.21 -14.08 -14.05
N LYS A 97 2.29 -13.23 -13.60
CA LYS A 97 2.45 -12.47 -12.37
C LYS A 97 2.07 -13.32 -11.17
N ARG A 98 2.94 -13.32 -10.16
CA ARG A 98 2.64 -13.89 -8.84
C ARG A 98 2.84 -12.83 -7.75
N PRO A 99 2.27 -13.04 -6.55
CA PRO A 99 2.49 -12.13 -5.43
C PRO A 99 3.98 -12.05 -5.10
N CYS A 100 4.38 -10.88 -4.60
CA CYS A 100 5.66 -10.72 -3.93
C CYS A 100 5.63 -11.48 -2.60
N LEU A 101 6.67 -12.27 -2.34
CA LEU A 101 6.82 -13.04 -1.11
C LEU A 101 8.07 -12.59 -0.35
N PRO A 102 8.19 -12.82 0.97
CA PRO A 102 9.36 -12.42 1.75
C PRO A 102 10.66 -13.06 1.23
N GLU A 103 10.58 -14.26 0.67
CA GLU A 103 11.70 -14.95 0.01
C GLU A 103 12.24 -14.22 -1.23
N ASP A 104 11.44 -13.37 -1.87
CA ASP A 104 11.92 -12.56 -3.00
C ASP A 104 12.84 -11.44 -2.54
N LYS A 105 12.70 -11.00 -1.27
CA LYS A 105 13.63 -10.07 -0.63
C LYS A 105 14.95 -10.75 -0.31
N THR A 106 14.91 -11.96 0.26
CA THR A 106 16.12 -12.69 0.63
C THR A 106 16.92 -13.15 -0.59
N LYS A 107 16.24 -13.47 -1.70
CA LYS A 107 16.87 -13.78 -3.00
C LYS A 107 17.40 -12.54 -3.73
N GLY A 108 17.12 -11.33 -3.25
CA GLY A 108 17.52 -10.07 -3.89
C GLY A 108 16.76 -9.75 -5.19
N THR A 109 15.67 -10.48 -5.47
CA THR A 109 14.81 -10.26 -6.64
C THR A 109 14.07 -8.92 -6.53
N VAL A 110 13.73 -8.51 -5.31
CA VAL A 110 13.15 -7.21 -4.98
C VAL A 110 13.76 -6.66 -3.70
N THR A 111 13.81 -5.33 -3.60
CA THR A 111 14.27 -4.66 -2.37
C THR A 111 13.23 -4.78 -1.25
N ASP A 112 11.95 -4.69 -1.58
CA ASP A 112 10.85 -4.88 -0.63
C ASP A 112 9.55 -5.29 -1.33
N CYS A 113 8.67 -5.97 -0.61
CA CYS A 113 7.29 -6.20 -1.03
C CYS A 113 6.42 -5.06 -0.52
N TYR A 114 5.76 -4.35 -1.43
CA TYR A 114 5.02 -3.14 -1.08
C TYR A 114 3.72 -3.00 -1.85
N PHE A 115 2.83 -2.15 -1.33
CA PHE A 115 1.74 -1.57 -2.10
C PHE A 115 1.85 -0.05 -2.15
N ILE A 116 1.14 0.53 -3.11
CA ILE A 116 1.04 1.97 -3.30
C ILE A 116 -0.44 2.34 -3.21
N HIS A 117 -0.73 3.37 -2.42
CA HIS A 117 -2.07 3.91 -2.36
C HIS A 117 -2.09 5.41 -2.68
N MET A 118 -3.22 5.84 -3.23
CA MET A 118 -3.55 7.25 -3.34
C MET A 118 -3.95 7.73 -1.93
N PRO A 119 -3.40 8.85 -1.42
CA PRO A 119 -3.87 9.41 -0.16
C PRO A 119 -5.31 9.89 -0.32
N ILE A 120 -6.12 9.74 0.74
CA ILE A 120 -7.56 10.02 0.67
C ILE A 120 -7.86 11.50 0.40
N ASP A 121 -6.99 12.41 0.83
CA ASP A 121 -7.20 13.85 0.62
C ASP A 121 -7.06 14.23 -0.86
N TYR A 122 -6.20 13.54 -1.62
CA TYR A 122 -6.13 13.74 -3.06
C TYR A 122 -7.44 13.35 -3.75
N VAL A 123 -8.18 12.40 -3.17
CA VAL A 123 -9.52 12.04 -3.65
C VAL A 123 -10.52 13.11 -3.25
N ASP A 124 -10.52 13.58 -2.00
CA ASP A 124 -11.45 14.60 -1.49
C ASP A 124 -11.28 15.96 -2.18
N ASP A 125 -10.04 16.40 -2.40
CA ASP A 125 -9.70 17.68 -3.03
C ASP A 125 -10.08 17.74 -4.52
N HIS A 126 -10.11 16.58 -5.21
CA HIS A 126 -10.37 16.50 -6.65
C HIS A 126 -11.77 15.98 -6.99
N GLN A 127 -12.39 15.23 -6.08
CA GLN A 127 -13.74 14.70 -6.20
C GLN A 127 -14.43 15.00 -4.88
N PHE A 128 -15.44 15.87 -4.87
CA PHE A 128 -16.22 16.22 -3.67
C PHE A 128 -16.88 14.98 -3.04
N VAL A 129 -16.13 14.18 -2.30
CA VAL A 129 -16.50 12.87 -1.79
C VAL A 129 -16.40 12.90 -0.28
N ARG A 130 -17.55 12.93 0.38
CA ARG A 130 -17.58 12.84 1.84
C ARG A 130 -17.38 11.40 2.29
N ILE A 131 -16.34 11.17 3.09
CA ILE A 131 -16.14 9.89 3.78
C ILE A 131 -17.26 9.70 4.80
N LYS A 132 -18.01 8.60 4.69
CA LYS A 132 -19.01 8.23 5.68
C LYS A 132 -18.32 7.62 6.90
N THR A 133 -18.25 8.36 8.00
CA THR A 133 -17.76 7.87 9.28
C THR A 133 -18.91 7.25 10.09
N GLY A 134 -18.62 6.18 10.83
CA GLY A 134 -19.57 5.60 11.78
C GLY A 134 -19.77 6.53 12.99
N SER A 135 -21.02 6.63 13.42
CA SER A 135 -21.49 7.29 14.66
C SER A 135 -21.60 6.28 15.79
#